data_AF-A0A7Y2JRC5-F1
#
_entry.id   AF-A0A7Y2JRC5-F1
#
_cell.length_a   1.000
_cell.length_b   1.000
_cell.length_c   1.000
_cell.angle_alpha   90.00
_cell.angle_beta   90.00
_cell.angle_gamma   90.00
#
_symmetry.space_group_name_H-M   'P 1'
#
loop_
_entity.id
_entity.type
_entity.pdbx_description
1 polymer ?
#
loop_
_entity_poly.entity_id
_entity_poly.type
_entity_poly.pdbx_seq_one_letter_code
_entity_poly.pdbx_strand_id
1 'polypeptide(L)'
;TIRPMDTETVLRSVVKTNRCVVVEEGWPFAGVGAQVVDTIQREAFDHLDAPLLRVTGADVPMPYNKSLERAAKADPAKVISAVKTVLYRD
;
A
#
# COMPACT_ATOMS: atom_id res chain seq x y z
N THR A 1 3.28 5.22 13.76
CA THR A 1 1.95 5.43 14.37
C THR A 1 0.97 5.90 13.31
N ILE A 2 -0.35 5.69 13.47
CA ILE A 2 -1.35 6.19 12.50
C ILE A 2 -1.61 7.69 12.71
N ARG A 3 -1.74 8.13 13.97
CA ARG A 3 -1.96 9.54 14.30
C ARG A 3 -1.17 9.95 15.55
N PRO A 4 -0.23 10.90 15.44
CA PRO A 4 0.32 11.45 14.19
C PRO A 4 1.08 10.36 13.41
N MET A 5 1.06 10.46 12.08
CA MET A 5 1.85 9.58 11.21
C MET A 5 3.31 10.05 11.18
N ASP A 6 4.26 9.13 11.20
CA ASP A 6 5.68 9.44 11.01
C ASP A 6 5.98 9.63 9.51
N THR A 7 5.58 10.80 9.00
CA THR A 7 5.73 11.15 7.59
C THR A 7 7.20 11.31 7.21
N GLU A 8 8.04 11.85 8.09
CA GLU A 8 9.45 12.12 7.81
C GLU A 8 10.21 10.84 7.44
N THR A 9 10.04 9.78 8.23
CA THR A 9 10.70 8.49 7.95
C THR A 9 10.22 7.88 6.64
N VAL A 10 8.92 7.97 6.34
CA VAL A 10 8.34 7.45 5.10
C VAL A 10 8.90 8.20 3.89
N LEU A 11 8.88 9.53 3.90
CA LEU A 11 9.37 10.35 2.78
C LEU A 11 10.86 10.14 2.54
N ARG A 12 11.68 10.12 3.60
CA ARG A 12 13.12 9.84 3.48
C ARG A 12 13.38 8.47 2.85
N SER A 13 12.56 7.46 3.16
CA SER A 13 12.67 6.15 2.52
C SER A 13 12.26 6.22 1.04
N VAL A 14 11.15 6.88 0.72
CA VAL A 14 10.66 7.01 -0.66
C VAL A 14 11.65 7.75 -1.55
N VAL A 15 12.22 8.87 -1.09
CA VAL A 15 13.24 9.63 -1.83
C VAL A 15 14.49 8.79 -2.11
N LYS A 16 14.81 7.81 -1.25
CA LYS A 16 15.93 6.90 -1.46
C LYS A 16 15.61 5.78 -2.47
N THR A 17 14.38 5.30 -2.52
CA THR A 17 13.99 4.11 -3.32
C THR A 17 13.23 4.45 -4.60
N ASN A 18 12.74 5.68 -4.74
CA ASN A 18 11.89 6.23 -5.78
C ASN A 18 10.56 5.48 -6.01
N ARG A 19 10.26 4.48 -5.18
CA ARG A 19 9.16 3.52 -5.34
C ARG A 19 8.65 3.10 -3.97
N CYS A 20 7.34 2.92 -3.86
CA CYS A 20 6.70 2.49 -2.63
C CYS A 20 5.41 1.71 -2.92
N VAL A 21 5.16 0.70 -2.08
CA VAL A 21 3.90 -0.06 -2.03
C VAL A 21 3.39 0.07 -0.59
N VAL A 22 2.12 0.44 -0.45
CA VAL A 22 1.46 0.57 0.85
C VAL A 22 0.61 -0.66 1.10
N VAL A 23 0.70 -1.24 2.30
CA VAL A 23 -0.04 -2.45 2.66
C VAL A 23 -0.90 -2.18 3.88
N GLU A 24 -2.19 -2.52 3.82
CA GLU A 24 -3.12 -2.45 4.95
C GLU A 24 -4.10 -3.64 4.92
N GLU A 25 -4.59 -4.04 6.09
CA GLU A 25 -5.63 -5.09 6.20
C GLU A 25 -7.06 -4.54 6.03
N GLY A 26 -7.23 -3.22 6.09
CA GLY A 26 -8.52 -2.56 5.97
C GLY A 26 -9.08 -2.61 4.55
N TRP A 27 -10.31 -2.10 4.41
CA TRP A 27 -10.93 -1.90 3.11
C TRP A 27 -10.22 -0.83 2.28
N PRO A 28 -10.29 -0.92 0.94
CA PRO A 28 -9.57 0.00 0.06
C PRO A 28 -10.11 1.42 0.10
N PHE A 29 -11.42 1.59 0.35
CA PHE A 29 -12.08 2.88 0.39
C PHE A 29 -11.92 3.54 1.76
N ALA A 30 -11.49 4.81 1.77
CA ALA A 30 -11.25 5.58 2.98
C ALA A 30 -10.30 4.91 4.01
N GLY A 31 -9.42 4.02 3.53
CA GLY A 31 -8.40 3.34 4.35
C GLY A 31 -7.24 4.25 4.76
N VAL A 32 -6.41 3.78 5.69
CA VAL A 32 -5.21 4.51 6.14
C VAL A 32 -4.21 4.62 5.00
N GLY A 33 -4.13 3.60 4.15
CA GLY A 33 -3.25 3.60 2.99
C GLY A 33 -3.58 4.71 1.99
N ALA A 34 -4.84 5.18 1.93
CA ALA A 34 -5.21 6.32 1.10
C ALA A 34 -4.55 7.62 1.60
N GLN A 35 -4.51 7.84 2.92
CA GLN A 35 -3.84 9.00 3.51
C GLN A 35 -2.32 8.94 3.31
N VAL A 36 -1.71 7.76 3.46
CA VAL A 36 -0.27 7.56 3.22
C VAL A 36 0.10 7.94 1.79
N VAL A 37 -0.69 7.45 0.81
CA VAL A 37 -0.46 7.74 -0.60
C VAL A 37 -0.63 9.24 -0.90
N ASP A 38 -1.69 9.89 -0.39
CA ASP A 38 -1.90 11.33 -0.59
C ASP A 38 -0.73 12.15 -0.03
N THR A 39 -0.24 11.82 1.17
CA THR A 39 0.92 12.50 1.77
C THR A 39 2.18 12.33 0.92
N ILE A 40 2.50 11.11 0.47
CA ILE A 40 3.68 10.87 -0.37
C ILE A 40 3.54 11.60 -1.72
N GLN A 41 2.35 11.55 -2.34
CA GLN A 41 2.08 12.23 -3.61
C GLN A 41 2.18 13.75 -3.48
N ARG A 42 1.85 14.34 -2.34
CA ARG A 42 1.96 15.79 -2.15
C ARG A 42 3.39 16.24 -1.88
N GLU A 43 4.17 15.44 -1.15
CA GLU A 43 5.45 15.87 -0.61
C GLU A 43 6.67 15.31 -1.36
N ALA A 44 6.51 14.24 -2.14
CA ALA A 44 7.62 13.56 -2.83
C ALA A 44 7.29 13.10 -4.26
N PHE A 45 6.31 13.73 -4.93
CA PHE A 45 5.91 13.37 -6.29
C PHE A 45 7.08 13.32 -7.29
N ASP A 46 7.94 14.34 -7.26
CA ASP A 46 9.05 14.48 -8.20
C ASP A 46 10.12 13.37 -8.06
N HIS A 47 10.10 12.64 -6.95
CA HIS A 47 11.03 11.53 -6.68
C HIS A 47 10.46 10.16 -7.07
N LEU A 48 9.20 10.07 -7.53
CA LEU A 48 8.56 8.80 -7.84
C LEU A 48 8.82 8.36 -9.29
N ASP A 49 9.43 7.19 -9.46
CA ASP A 49 9.67 6.55 -10.76
C ASP A 49 8.49 5.69 -11.23
N ALA A 50 7.52 5.44 -10.36
CA ALA A 50 6.39 4.54 -10.60
C ALA A 50 5.18 4.94 -9.73
N PRO A 51 3.95 4.61 -10.16
CA PRO A 51 2.77 4.87 -9.37
C PRO A 51 2.80 4.12 -8.03
N LEU A 52 2.32 4.77 -6.97
CA LEU A 52 2.14 4.14 -5.68
C LEU A 52 0.99 3.14 -5.74
N LEU A 53 1.27 1.87 -5.45
CA LEU A 53 0.25 0.84 -5.35
C LEU A 53 -0.14 0.57 -3.89
N ARG A 54 -1.41 0.23 -3.70
CA ARG A 54 -1.95 -0.16 -2.40
C ARG A 54 -2.41 -1.62 -2.44
N VAL A 55 -1.96 -2.40 -1.46
CA VAL A 55 -2.44 -3.76 -1.21
C VAL A 55 -3.33 -3.68 0.01
N THR A 56 -4.62 -3.94 -0.19
CA THR A 56 -5.64 -3.84 0.86
C THR A 56 -6.36 -5.17 1.05
N GLY A 57 -7.23 -5.24 2.05
CA GLY A 57 -8.30 -6.23 2.04
C GLY A 57 -9.24 -6.04 0.84
N ALA A 58 -9.97 -7.08 0.48
CA ALA A 58 -11.05 -6.99 -0.49
C ALA A 58 -12.20 -6.15 0.08
N ASP A 59 -12.91 -5.42 -0.80
CA ASP A 59 -14.03 -4.56 -0.43
C ASP A 59 -15.32 -5.37 -0.20
N VAL A 60 -15.25 -6.26 0.79
CA VAL A 60 -16.35 -7.14 1.19
C VAL A 60 -16.35 -7.30 2.71
N PRO A 61 -17.52 -7.53 3.33
CA PRO A 61 -17.57 -8.05 4.70
C PRO A 61 -16.77 -9.35 4.81
N MET A 62 -16.01 -9.51 5.90
CA MET A 62 -15.12 -10.67 6.08
C MET A 62 -15.92 -11.99 6.03
N PRO A 63 -15.66 -12.87 5.05
CA PRO A 63 -16.38 -14.13 4.92
C PRO A 63 -15.88 -15.17 5.92
N TYR A 64 -16.79 -16.00 6.43
CA TYR A 64 -16.46 -17.08 7.40
C TYR A 64 -15.71 -18.26 6.77
N ASN A 65 -15.99 -18.56 5.49
CA ASN A 65 -15.34 -19.66 4.80
C ASN A 65 -13.82 -19.43 4.71
N LYS A 66 -13.00 -20.35 5.21
CA LYS A 66 -11.53 -20.22 5.27
C LYS A 66 -10.86 -19.86 3.94
N SER A 67 -11.36 -20.40 2.83
CA SER A 67 -10.80 -20.12 1.51
C SER A 67 -11.12 -18.69 1.07
N LEU A 68 -12.35 -18.24 1.32
CA LEU A 68 -12.77 -16.87 1.03
C LEU A 68 -12.13 -15.85 1.97
N GLU A 69 -11.94 -16.20 3.25
CA GLU A 69 -11.26 -15.37 4.25
C GLU A 69 -9.83 -15.06 3.81
N ARG A 70 -9.11 -16.10 3.36
CA ARG A 70 -7.76 -15.94 2.81
C ARG A 70 -7.75 -15.08 1.56
N ALA A 71 -8.72 -15.26 0.67
CA ALA A 71 -8.84 -14.46 -0.54
C ALA A 71 -9.18 -12.98 -0.23
N ALA A 72 -9.90 -12.71 0.85
CA ALA A 72 -10.30 -11.36 1.25
C ALA A 72 -9.17 -10.58 1.95
N LYS A 73 -8.25 -11.24 2.65
CA LYS A 73 -7.14 -10.59 3.35
C LYS A 73 -6.03 -10.14 2.41
N ALA A 74 -5.24 -9.16 2.86
CA ALA A 74 -3.94 -8.94 2.25
C ALA A 74 -3.06 -10.17 2.50
N ASP A 75 -2.25 -10.56 1.50
CA ASP A 75 -1.38 -11.73 1.64
C ASP A 75 -0.01 -11.48 1.00
N PRO A 76 1.03 -12.25 1.40
CA PRO A 76 2.38 -12.04 0.89
C PRO A 76 2.50 -12.15 -0.64
N ALA A 77 1.72 -13.00 -1.29
CA ALA A 77 1.77 -13.14 -2.74
C ALA A 77 1.22 -11.90 -3.44
N LYS A 78 0.13 -11.31 -2.93
CA LYS A 78 -0.39 -10.02 -3.40
C LYS A 78 0.63 -8.89 -3.22
N VAL A 79 1.33 -8.85 -2.09
CA VAL A 79 2.40 -7.86 -1.83
C VAL A 79 3.55 -8.02 -2.81
N ILE A 80 4.05 -9.25 -3.01
CA ILE A 80 5.13 -9.54 -3.96
C ILE A 80 4.71 -9.13 -5.36
N SER A 81 3.49 -9.47 -5.78
CA SER A 81 2.96 -9.08 -7.08
C SER A 81 2.94 -7.56 -7.25
N ALA A 82 2.45 -6.81 -6.26
CA ALA A 82 2.42 -5.35 -6.33
C ALA A 82 3.84 -4.75 -6.40
N VAL A 83 4.79 -5.27 -5.61
CA VAL A 83 6.19 -4.83 -5.65
C VAL A 83 6.82 -5.09 -7.02
N LYS A 84 6.59 -6.26 -7.59
CA LYS A 84 7.05 -6.61 -8.94
C LYS A 84 6.49 -5.66 -10.00
N THR A 85 5.19 -5.34 -9.93
CA THR A 85 4.55 -4.36 -10.83
C THR A 85 5.23 -2.99 -10.75
N VAL A 86 5.47 -2.45 -9.55
CA VAL A 86 6.13 -1.13 -9.37
C VAL A 86 7.60 -1.15 -9.80
N LEU A 87 8.25 -2.32 -9.77
CA LEU A 87 9.60 -2.52 -10.27
C LEU A 87 9.66 -2.79 -11.78
N TYR A 88 8.51 -2.90 -12.46
CA TYR A 88 8.40 -3.33 -13.86
C TYR A 88 9.11 -4.68 -14.11
N ARG A 89 8.89 -5.64 -13.22
CA ARG A 89 9.47 -7.00 -13.28
C ARG A 89 8.36 -8.04 -13.30
N ASP A 90 8.56 -9.12 -14.05
CA ASP A 90 7.67 -10.29 -14.10
C ASP A 90 7.82 -11.21 -12.87
#